data_AF-K2P1C0-F1
#
_entry.id   AF-K2P1C0-F1
#
_cell.length_a   1.000
_cell.length_b   1.000
_cell.length_c   1.000
_cell.angle_alpha   90.00
_cell.angle_beta   90.00
_cell.angle_gamma   90.00
#
_symmetry.space_group_name_H-M   'P 1'
#
loop_
_entity.id
_entity.type
_entity.pdbx_description
1 polymer ?
#
loop_
_entity_poly.entity_id
_entity_poly.type
_entity_poly.pdbx_seq_one_letter_code
_entity_poly.pdbx_strand_id
1 'polypeptide(L)'
;MTHTSQSTFAPIGRILADRVLPECQRAQKLPLRISCLGAVSYAGATDADYRDRSVLLGEAASPEGAIALAGLCVSRGDIGRGDDTGLCFEPRLIVIQDRALGLVLAGEIRAGIILWEQPVASDSEACRIVIDASRQRGLAFAASGRGDHASASALRFRAALLEARLVDPLWRETAAELLHLPQAA
;
A
#
# COMPACT_ATOMS: atom_id res chain seq x y z
N MET A 1 -50.41 -25.41 -12.41
CA MET A 1 -49.90 -24.71 -11.21
C MET A 1 -48.41 -24.99 -11.11
N THR A 2 -47.57 -24.04 -11.47
CA THR A 2 -46.10 -24.14 -11.37
C THR A 2 -45.68 -23.66 -9.98
N HIS A 3 -45.25 -24.59 -9.13
CA HIS A 3 -44.65 -24.27 -7.84
C HIS A 3 -43.25 -23.69 -8.08
N THR A 4 -43.11 -22.37 -7.92
CA THR A 4 -41.81 -21.70 -7.77
C THR A 4 -41.27 -22.02 -6.38
N SER A 5 -40.40 -23.03 -6.29
CA SER A 5 -39.62 -23.28 -5.08
C SER A 5 -38.63 -22.12 -4.89
N GLN A 6 -38.99 -21.17 -4.02
CA GLN A 6 -38.03 -20.22 -3.46
C GLN A 6 -37.07 -21.00 -2.54
N SER A 7 -35.86 -21.27 -3.03
CA SER A 7 -34.78 -21.80 -2.21
C SER A 7 -34.28 -20.70 -1.28
N THR A 8 -34.69 -20.72 -0.01
CA THR A 8 -34.22 -19.80 1.04
C THR A 8 -32.74 -19.99 1.38
N PHE A 9 -32.15 -21.13 1.02
CA PHE A 9 -30.76 -21.47 1.33
C PHE A 9 -29.87 -21.32 0.10
N ALA A 10 -28.74 -20.63 0.26
CA ALA A 10 -27.70 -20.62 -0.75
C ALA A 10 -27.10 -22.04 -0.89
N PRO A 11 -26.88 -22.54 -2.11
CA PRO A 11 -26.27 -23.85 -2.31
C PRO A 11 -24.87 -23.88 -1.69
N ILE A 12 -24.50 -25.00 -1.07
CA ILE A 12 -23.25 -25.12 -0.32
C ILE A 12 -22.02 -24.77 -1.17
N GLY A 13 -22.02 -25.12 -2.45
CA GLY A 13 -20.95 -24.77 -3.38
C GLY A 13 -20.75 -23.27 -3.55
N ARG A 14 -21.82 -22.48 -3.47
CA ARG A 14 -21.77 -21.01 -3.52
C ARG A 14 -21.23 -20.43 -2.22
N ILE A 15 -21.60 -20.98 -1.06
CA ILE A 15 -21.04 -20.58 0.23
C ILE A 15 -19.53 -20.86 0.28
N LEU A 16 -19.11 -22.02 -0.22
CA LEU A 16 -17.70 -22.39 -0.30
C LEU A 16 -16.92 -21.45 -1.22
N ALA A 17 -17.44 -21.17 -2.42
CA ALA A 17 -16.79 -20.31 -3.40
C ALA A 17 -16.70 -18.85 -2.95
N ASP A 18 -17.78 -18.31 -2.40
CA ASP A 18 -17.90 -16.87 -2.14
C ASP A 18 -17.34 -16.47 -0.76
N ARG A 19 -17.22 -17.41 0.20
CA ARG A 19 -16.81 -17.08 1.58
C ARG A 19 -15.59 -17.88 2.06
N VAL A 20 -15.68 -19.21 2.02
CA VAL A 20 -14.69 -20.07 2.67
C VAL A 20 -13.37 -20.09 1.91
N LEU A 21 -13.39 -20.27 0.59
CA LEU A 21 -12.17 -20.35 -0.21
C LEU A 21 -11.35 -19.05 -0.18
N PRO A 22 -11.94 -17.83 -0.35
CA PRO A 22 -11.21 -16.58 -0.23
C PRO A 22 -10.58 -16.38 1.15
N GLU A 23 -11.27 -16.75 2.23
CA GLU A 23 -10.72 -16.70 3.59
C GLU A 23 -9.54 -17.66 3.77
N CYS A 24 -9.67 -18.92 3.33
CA CYS A 24 -8.57 -19.87 3.37
C CYS A 24 -7.36 -19.41 2.54
N GLN A 25 -7.59 -18.79 1.39
CA GLN A 25 -6.54 -18.22 0.55
C GLN A 25 -5.84 -17.05 1.25
N ARG A 26 -6.59 -16.12 1.85
CA ARG A 26 -6.02 -14.99 2.61
C ARG A 26 -5.26 -15.45 3.86
N ALA A 27 -5.78 -16.43 4.60
CA ALA A 27 -5.09 -17.00 5.76
C ALA A 27 -3.73 -17.61 5.37
N GLN A 28 -3.65 -18.23 4.19
CA GLN A 28 -2.39 -18.70 3.63
C GLN A 28 -1.47 -17.57 3.18
N LYS A 29 -1.87 -16.30 3.15
CA LYS A 29 -1.02 -15.18 2.71
C LYS A 29 -0.41 -14.39 3.87
N LEU A 30 -0.70 -14.81 5.10
CA LEU A 30 -0.17 -14.23 6.33
C LEU A 30 1.25 -14.74 6.68
N PRO A 31 2.03 -13.99 7.48
CA PRO A 31 1.72 -12.67 8.04
C PRO A 31 1.83 -11.55 6.98
N LEU A 32 1.22 -10.41 7.28
CA LEU A 32 1.36 -9.20 6.50
C LEU A 32 2.64 -8.47 6.91
N ARG A 33 3.40 -7.98 5.94
CA ARG A 33 4.62 -7.19 6.11
C ARG A 33 4.29 -5.72 5.96
N ILE A 34 4.67 -4.92 6.95
CA ILE A 34 4.47 -3.47 6.94
C ILE A 34 5.82 -2.83 6.69
N SER A 35 5.90 -2.00 5.65
CA SER A 35 7.11 -1.25 5.31
C SER A 35 6.80 0.22 5.08
N CYS A 36 7.80 1.07 5.27
CA CYS A 36 7.73 2.47 4.91
C CYS A 36 8.70 2.76 3.77
N LEU A 37 8.19 3.28 2.66
CA LEU A 37 8.98 3.90 1.62
C LEU A 37 9.18 5.37 1.97
N GLY A 38 10.42 5.82 1.87
CA GLY A 38 10.79 7.19 2.12
C GLY A 38 12.03 7.58 1.33
N ALA A 39 12.45 8.83 1.50
CA ALA A 39 13.69 9.32 0.91
C ALA A 39 14.75 9.45 2.00
N VAL A 40 15.97 9.02 1.69
CA VAL A 40 17.13 9.18 2.57
C VAL A 40 17.97 10.33 2.04
N SER A 41 18.43 11.20 2.95
CA SER A 41 19.40 12.24 2.68
C SER A 41 20.41 12.35 3.83
N TYR A 42 21.57 12.93 3.56
CA TYR A 42 22.55 13.27 4.60
C TYR A 42 22.34 14.70 5.12
N ALA A 43 22.76 14.99 6.34
CA ALA A 43 22.79 16.36 6.85
C ALA A 43 23.66 17.26 5.95
N GLY A 44 23.05 18.31 5.39
CA GLY A 44 23.72 19.21 4.43
C GLY A 44 23.77 18.68 2.99
N ALA A 45 23.06 17.59 2.71
CA ALA A 45 22.92 17.02 1.37
C ALA A 45 22.31 18.01 0.37
N THR A 46 22.74 17.85 -0.88
CA THR A 46 22.09 18.48 -2.03
C THR A 46 20.96 17.60 -2.55
N ASP A 47 20.14 18.12 -3.46
CA ASP A 47 19.05 17.35 -4.09
C ASP A 47 19.52 16.06 -4.78
N ALA A 48 20.81 15.99 -5.17
CA ALA A 48 21.41 14.81 -5.80
C ALA A 48 21.56 13.59 -4.87
N ASP A 49 21.49 13.82 -3.56
CA ASP A 49 21.77 12.79 -2.56
C ASP A 49 20.50 12.06 -2.10
N TYR A 50 19.31 12.51 -2.52
CA TYR A 50 18.06 11.86 -2.18
C TYR A 50 17.95 10.49 -2.86
N ARG A 51 17.89 9.44 -2.04
CA ARG A 51 17.69 8.06 -2.50
C ARG A 51 16.43 7.48 -1.88
N ASP A 52 15.57 6.92 -2.73
CA ASP A 52 14.38 6.21 -2.26
C ASP A 52 14.82 4.92 -1.52
N ARG A 53 14.29 4.70 -0.32
CA ARG A 53 14.60 3.53 0.53
C ARG A 53 13.32 2.99 1.16
N SER A 54 13.26 1.67 1.30
CA SER A 54 12.21 1.00 2.08
C SER A 54 12.77 0.50 3.41
N VAL A 55 12.02 0.70 4.49
CA VAL A 55 12.32 0.27 5.86
C VAL A 55 11.21 -0.66 6.34
N LEU A 56 11.56 -1.86 6.79
CA LEU A 56 10.59 -2.79 7.40
C LEU A 56 10.20 -2.28 8.78
N LEU A 57 8.89 -2.13 9.02
CA LEU A 57 8.34 -1.68 10.31
C LEU A 57 7.94 -2.86 11.20
N GLY A 58 7.57 -3.98 10.60
CA GLY A 58 7.20 -5.20 11.31
C GLY A 58 6.26 -6.08 10.49
N GLU A 59 5.63 -7.01 11.18
CA GLU A 59 4.66 -7.94 10.62
C GLU A 59 3.38 -8.00 11.48
N ALA A 60 2.25 -8.34 10.87
CA ALA A 60 0.96 -8.47 11.54
C ALA A 60 0.19 -9.70 11.06
N ALA A 61 -0.58 -10.31 11.95
CA ALA A 61 -1.39 -11.49 11.65
C ALA A 61 -2.75 -11.17 11.00
N SER A 62 -3.15 -9.89 10.95
CA SER A 62 -4.38 -9.45 10.28
C SER A 62 -4.23 -8.08 9.63
N PRO A 63 -5.10 -7.71 8.67
CA PRO A 63 -5.14 -6.38 8.07
C PRO A 63 -5.36 -5.24 9.08
N GLU A 64 -6.26 -5.42 10.04
CA GLU A 64 -6.54 -4.42 11.09
C GLU A 64 -5.31 -4.21 11.98
N GLY A 65 -4.66 -5.30 12.36
CA GLY A 65 -3.40 -5.26 13.12
C GLY A 65 -2.28 -4.57 12.34
N ALA A 66 -2.23 -4.76 11.02
CA ALA A 66 -1.27 -4.09 10.14
C ALA A 66 -1.51 -2.57 10.06
N ILE A 67 -2.78 -2.14 9.92
CA ILE A 67 -3.17 -0.72 9.93
C ILE A 67 -2.83 -0.08 11.28
N ALA A 68 -3.17 -0.76 12.39
CA ALA A 68 -2.89 -0.27 13.73
C ALA A 68 -1.37 -0.15 13.99
N LEU A 69 -0.58 -1.16 13.60
CA LEU A 69 0.88 -1.11 13.72
C LEU A 69 1.46 0.03 12.89
N ALA A 70 1.01 0.19 11.64
CA ALA A 70 1.46 1.29 10.79
C ALA A 70 1.17 2.66 11.41
N GLY A 71 -0.06 2.88 11.89
CA GLY A 71 -0.46 4.12 12.56
C GLY A 71 0.38 4.39 13.82
N LEU A 72 0.67 3.36 14.61
CA LEU A 72 1.55 3.46 15.77
C LEU A 72 2.98 3.86 15.38
N CYS A 73 3.54 3.25 14.34
CA CYS A 73 4.88 3.59 13.85
C CYS A 73 4.95 5.04 13.35
N VAL A 74 3.94 5.50 12.59
CA VAL A 74 3.91 6.88 12.06
C VAL A 74 3.73 7.89 13.19
N SER A 75 2.84 7.65 14.15
CA SER A 75 2.59 8.56 15.27
C SER A 75 3.78 8.70 16.23
N ARG A 76 4.60 7.65 16.38
CA ARG A 76 5.84 7.72 17.17
C ARG A 76 6.94 8.55 16.51
N GLY A 77 6.93 8.68 15.18
CA GLY A 77 7.91 9.48 14.44
C GLY A 77 9.31 8.86 14.35
N ASP A 78 9.51 7.62 14.82
CA ASP A 78 10.81 6.95 14.88
C ASP A 78 11.14 6.10 13.63
N ILE A 79 10.40 6.30 12.53
CA ILE A 79 10.58 5.51 11.32
C ILE A 79 11.95 5.79 10.69
N GLY A 80 12.74 4.74 10.52
CA GLY A 80 14.03 4.83 9.83
C GLY A 80 15.12 5.57 10.61
N ARG A 81 14.91 5.82 11.91
CA ARG A 81 15.94 6.37 12.80
C ARG A 81 17.06 5.35 12.99
N GLY A 82 18.12 5.49 12.21
CA GLY A 82 19.34 4.68 12.36
C GLY A 82 20.31 5.29 13.38
N ASP A 83 21.34 4.53 13.74
CA ASP A 83 22.39 4.99 14.68
C ASP A 83 23.29 6.08 14.07
N ASP A 84 23.26 6.27 12.76
CA ASP A 84 24.01 7.32 12.07
C ASP A 84 23.31 8.67 12.21
N THR A 85 23.90 9.56 12.99
CA THR A 85 23.38 10.90 13.30
C THR A 85 23.30 11.80 12.06
N GLY A 86 24.00 11.43 10.97
CA GLY A 86 24.00 12.19 9.71
C GLY A 86 22.93 11.80 8.70
N LEU A 87 22.24 10.66 8.87
CA LEU A 87 21.26 10.14 7.92
C LEU A 87 19.83 10.51 8.34
N CYS A 88 19.16 11.30 7.51
CA CYS A 88 17.75 11.63 7.66
C CYS A 88 16.91 10.72 6.75
N PHE A 89 15.91 10.06 7.31
CA PHE A 89 14.86 9.37 6.55
C PHE A 89 13.59 10.20 6.59
N GLU A 90 13.07 10.59 5.44
CA GLU A 90 11.78 11.24 5.26
C GLU A 90 10.73 10.17 4.90
N PRO A 91 9.86 9.75 5.85
CA PRO A 91 8.80 8.79 5.58
C PRO A 91 7.77 9.38 4.61
N ARG A 92 7.38 8.63 3.58
CA ARG A 92 6.44 9.13 2.55
C ARG A 92 5.24 8.24 2.30
N LEU A 93 5.43 6.91 2.28
CA LEU A 93 4.37 5.96 1.96
C LEU A 93 4.48 4.75 2.87
N ILE A 94 3.36 4.33 3.46
CA ILE A 94 3.23 3.02 4.09
C ILE A 94 2.75 2.02 3.04
N VAL A 95 3.38 0.85 3.04
CA VAL A 95 3.03 -0.29 2.18
C VAL A 95 2.83 -1.52 3.05
N ILE A 96 1.64 -2.11 2.95
CA ILE A 96 1.27 -3.38 3.58
C ILE A 96 1.19 -4.42 2.47
N GLN A 97 2.02 -5.46 2.60
CA GLN A 97 2.10 -6.57 1.64
C GLN A 97 1.81 -7.89 2.33
N ASP A 98 1.27 -8.84 1.58
CA ASP A 98 1.19 -10.21 2.03
C ASP A 98 2.53 -10.94 1.88
N ARG A 99 2.62 -12.18 2.37
CA ARG A 99 3.87 -12.96 2.31
C ARG A 99 4.35 -13.27 0.88
N ALA A 100 3.47 -13.19 -0.10
CA ALA A 100 3.76 -13.36 -1.52
C ALA A 100 4.02 -12.02 -2.23
N LEU A 101 4.20 -10.94 -1.46
CA LEU A 101 4.41 -9.57 -1.94
C LEU A 101 3.20 -8.97 -2.68
N GLY A 102 2.02 -9.58 -2.54
CA GLY A 102 0.77 -9.00 -3.01
C GLY A 102 0.44 -7.74 -2.20
N LEU A 103 0.10 -6.64 -2.88
CA LEU A 103 -0.26 -5.40 -2.20
C LEU A 103 -1.60 -5.57 -1.50
N VAL A 104 -1.64 -5.36 -0.18
CA VAL A 104 -2.87 -5.40 0.62
C VAL A 104 -3.44 -4.00 0.76
N LEU A 105 -2.60 -3.04 1.13
CA LEU A 105 -2.98 -1.65 1.32
C LEU A 105 -1.75 -0.75 1.26
N ALA A 106 -1.88 0.47 0.77
CA ALA A 106 -0.85 1.48 0.86
C ALA A 106 -1.45 2.87 1.07
N GLY A 107 -0.68 3.76 1.68
CA GLY A 107 -1.16 5.08 2.05
C GLY A 107 -0.05 6.09 2.23
N GLU A 108 -0.32 7.33 1.85
CA GLU A 108 0.60 8.45 1.97
C GLU A 108 0.74 8.88 3.43
N ILE A 109 1.96 9.16 3.88
CA ILE A 109 2.19 9.79 5.18
C ILE A 109 2.10 11.30 4.99
N ARG A 110 1.11 11.94 5.63
CA ARG A 110 0.98 13.40 5.68
C ARG A 110 0.72 13.85 7.10
N ALA A 111 1.47 14.83 7.58
CA ALA A 111 1.27 15.44 8.91
C ALA A 111 1.15 14.41 10.06
N GLY A 112 1.95 13.33 10.03
CA GLY A 112 1.95 12.31 11.08
C GLY A 112 0.74 11.36 11.06
N ILE A 113 -0.07 11.37 9.99
CA ILE A 113 -1.15 10.42 9.75
C ILE A 113 -0.96 9.71 8.41
N ILE A 114 -1.62 8.56 8.26
CA ILE A 114 -1.64 7.79 7.01
C ILE A 114 -2.94 8.09 6.28
N LEU A 115 -2.84 8.62 5.07
CA LEU A 115 -3.93 8.76 4.14
C LEU A 115 -3.95 7.53 3.22
N TRP A 116 -4.81 6.57 3.53
CA TRP A 116 -4.92 5.33 2.76
C TRP A 116 -5.48 5.58 1.36
N GLU A 117 -4.84 4.98 0.37
CA GLU A 117 -5.25 5.05 -1.02
C GLU A 117 -6.41 4.09 -1.30
N GLN A 118 -7.47 4.60 -1.92
CA GLN A 118 -8.63 3.78 -2.28
C GLN A 118 -8.25 2.78 -3.38
N PRO A 119 -8.46 1.46 -3.17
CA PRO A 119 -8.22 0.45 -4.17
C PRO A 119 -8.95 0.75 -5.48
N VAL A 120 -8.36 0.35 -6.60
CA VAL A 120 -9.05 0.41 -7.89
C VAL A 120 -10.32 -0.45 -7.86
N ALA A 121 -11.42 0.09 -8.40
CA ALA A 121 -12.72 -0.58 -8.42
C ALA A 121 -12.89 -1.51 -9.63
N SER A 122 -12.02 -1.40 -10.63
CA SER A 122 -12.13 -2.16 -11.88
C SER A 122 -10.77 -2.35 -12.57
N ASP A 123 -10.71 -3.35 -13.46
CA ASP A 123 -9.50 -3.62 -14.25
C ASP A 123 -9.20 -2.52 -15.26
N SER A 124 -10.23 -1.83 -15.79
CA SER A 124 -10.02 -0.69 -16.68
C SER A 124 -9.37 0.49 -15.96
N GLU A 125 -9.76 0.73 -14.71
CA GLU A 125 -9.08 1.69 -13.84
C GLU A 125 -7.66 1.25 -13.51
N ALA A 126 -7.44 -0.03 -13.19
CA ALA A 126 -6.10 -0.57 -12.95
C ALA A 126 -5.17 -0.35 -14.16
N CYS A 127 -5.65 -0.64 -15.38
CA CYS A 127 -4.92 -0.37 -16.61
C CYS A 127 -4.54 1.11 -16.76
N ARG A 128 -5.47 2.02 -16.47
CA ARG A 128 -5.21 3.46 -16.51
C ARG A 128 -4.13 3.88 -15.50
N ILE A 129 -4.21 3.36 -14.28
CA ILE A 129 -3.21 3.61 -13.24
C ILE A 129 -1.82 3.14 -13.67
N VAL A 130 -1.70 1.96 -14.29
CA VAL A 130 -0.42 1.46 -14.81
C VAL A 130 0.14 2.39 -15.89
N ILE A 131 -0.71 2.89 -16.80
CA ILE A 131 -0.30 3.85 -17.84
C ILE A 131 0.20 5.15 -17.20
N ASP A 132 -0.57 5.71 -16.27
CA ASP A 132 -0.24 6.98 -15.62
C ASP A 132 1.04 6.87 -14.77
N ALA A 133 1.20 5.79 -13.99
CA ALA A 133 2.41 5.52 -13.20
C ALA A 133 3.64 5.33 -14.10
N SER A 134 3.49 4.61 -15.22
CA SER A 134 4.57 4.40 -16.19
C SER A 134 4.99 5.71 -16.86
N ARG A 135 4.03 6.60 -17.15
CA ARG A 135 4.32 7.97 -17.62
C ARG A 135 5.13 8.76 -16.60
N GLN A 136 4.76 8.72 -15.32
CA GLN A 136 5.51 9.39 -14.25
C GLN A 136 6.95 8.86 -14.16
N ARG A 137 7.15 7.54 -14.25
CA ARG A 137 8.49 6.93 -14.30
C ARG A 137 9.31 7.40 -15.50
N GLY A 138 8.70 7.50 -16.68
CA GLY A 138 9.37 8.03 -17.88
C GLY A 138 9.86 9.47 -17.68
N LEU A 139 9.02 10.32 -17.08
CA LEU A 139 9.41 11.68 -16.72
C LEU A 139 10.53 11.71 -15.66
N ALA A 140 10.45 10.84 -14.65
CA ALA A 140 11.48 10.72 -13.61
C ALA A 140 12.84 10.31 -14.19
N PHE A 141 12.82 9.38 -15.15
CA PHE A 141 14.01 8.95 -15.87
C PHE A 141 14.60 10.12 -16.68
N ALA A 142 13.78 10.86 -17.41
CA ALA A 142 14.24 12.03 -18.17
C ALA A 142 14.80 13.15 -17.25
N ALA A 143 14.18 13.39 -16.10
CA ALA A 143 14.69 14.35 -15.10
C ALA A 143 16.04 13.91 -14.54
N SER A 144 16.17 12.63 -14.19
CA SER A 144 17.44 12.05 -13.73
C SER A 144 18.55 12.19 -14.78
N GLY A 145 18.24 11.99 -16.06
CA GLY A 145 19.18 12.15 -17.17
C GLY A 145 19.68 13.58 -17.36
N ARG A 146 18.98 14.58 -16.82
CA ARG A 146 19.40 15.99 -16.80
C ARG A 146 20.04 16.42 -15.47
N GLY A 147 20.24 15.51 -14.52
CA GLY A 147 20.76 15.79 -13.18
C GLY A 147 19.74 16.40 -12.22
N ASP A 148 18.46 16.48 -12.60
CA ASP A 148 17.40 16.99 -11.73
C ASP A 148 16.84 15.86 -10.85
N HIS A 149 17.57 15.58 -9.77
CA HIS A 149 17.30 14.46 -8.87
C HIS A 149 16.08 14.68 -7.97
N ALA A 150 15.83 15.93 -7.54
CA ALA A 150 14.64 16.26 -6.76
C ALA A 150 13.36 16.03 -7.58
N SER A 151 13.28 16.54 -8.80
CA SER A 151 12.13 16.27 -9.68
C SER A 151 12.00 14.77 -9.95
N ALA A 152 13.12 14.07 -10.16
CA ALA A 152 13.08 12.63 -10.38
C ALA A 152 12.53 11.86 -9.17
N SER A 153 12.93 12.19 -7.94
CA SER A 153 12.40 11.56 -6.72
C SER A 153 10.91 11.88 -6.55
N ALA A 154 10.49 13.14 -6.74
CA ALA A 154 9.08 13.53 -6.66
C ALA A 154 8.20 12.79 -7.69
N LEU A 155 8.70 12.60 -8.92
CA LEU A 155 8.00 11.86 -9.97
C LEU A 155 7.92 10.35 -9.69
N ARG A 156 9.00 9.75 -9.14
CA ARG A 156 8.96 8.34 -8.67
C ARG A 156 7.96 8.17 -7.54
N PHE A 157 7.95 9.08 -6.58
CA PHE A 157 6.99 9.06 -5.48
C PHE A 157 5.55 9.19 -5.99
N ARG A 158 5.28 10.09 -6.94
CA ARG A 158 3.96 10.19 -7.59
C ARG A 158 3.56 8.90 -8.30
N ALA A 159 4.49 8.22 -8.96
CA ALA A 159 4.23 6.92 -9.55
C ALA A 159 3.85 5.88 -8.49
N ALA A 160 4.60 5.82 -7.37
CA ALA A 160 4.32 4.91 -6.27
C ALA A 160 2.95 5.17 -5.61
N LEU A 161 2.53 6.43 -5.47
CA LEU A 161 1.19 6.78 -5.00
C LEU A 161 0.08 6.29 -5.94
N LEU A 162 0.28 6.36 -7.25
CA LEU A 162 -0.67 5.79 -8.20
C LEU A 162 -0.75 4.27 -8.04
N GLU A 163 0.39 3.60 -7.90
CA GLU A 163 0.49 2.15 -7.75
C GLU A 163 0.00 1.63 -6.39
N ALA A 164 -0.01 2.48 -5.36
CA ALA A 164 -0.60 2.18 -4.07
C ALA A 164 -2.09 1.81 -4.15
N ARG A 165 -2.77 2.20 -5.24
CA ARG A 165 -4.16 1.84 -5.54
C ARG A 165 -4.32 0.45 -6.16
N LEU A 166 -3.23 -0.14 -6.68
CA LEU A 166 -3.22 -1.44 -7.36
C LEU A 166 -3.18 -2.60 -6.36
N VAL A 167 -4.12 -2.59 -5.40
CA VAL A 167 -4.28 -3.68 -4.42
C VAL A 167 -4.50 -5.00 -5.17
N ASP A 168 -3.82 -6.05 -4.71
CA ASP A 168 -3.93 -7.39 -5.26
C ASP A 168 -5.40 -7.84 -5.24
N PRO A 169 -5.91 -8.46 -6.32
CA PRO A 169 -7.32 -8.86 -6.42
C PRO A 169 -7.86 -9.63 -5.21
N LEU A 170 -7.03 -10.46 -4.56
CA LEU A 170 -7.41 -11.24 -3.38
C LEU A 170 -7.75 -10.34 -2.17
N TRP A 171 -7.18 -9.14 -2.11
CA TRP A 171 -7.29 -8.22 -0.99
C TRP A 171 -8.20 -7.02 -1.25
N ARG A 172 -8.61 -6.75 -2.50
CA ARG A 172 -9.36 -5.54 -2.87
C ARG A 172 -10.64 -5.34 -2.07
N GLU A 173 -11.45 -6.39 -1.90
CA GLU A 173 -12.70 -6.31 -1.13
C GLU A 173 -12.42 -5.99 0.34
N THR A 174 -11.50 -6.72 0.95
CA THR A 174 -11.07 -6.49 2.34
C THR A 174 -10.50 -5.09 2.55
N ALA A 175 -9.67 -4.62 1.62
CA ALA A 175 -9.11 -3.28 1.66
C ALA A 175 -10.21 -2.22 1.57
N ALA A 176 -11.16 -2.36 0.64
CA ALA A 176 -12.30 -1.44 0.52
C ALA A 176 -13.12 -1.42 1.81
N GLU A 177 -13.46 -2.59 2.38
CA GLU A 177 -14.19 -2.70 3.64
C GLU A 177 -13.47 -2.01 4.81
N LEU A 178 -12.15 -2.22 4.94
CA LEU A 178 -11.33 -1.58 5.98
C LEU A 178 -11.33 -0.05 5.87
N LEU A 179 -11.37 0.48 4.65
CA LEU A 179 -11.39 1.93 4.41
C LEU A 179 -12.80 2.54 4.53
N HIS A 180 -13.85 1.72 4.46
CA HIS A 180 -15.23 2.16 4.67
C HIS A 180 -15.63 2.20 6.15
N LEU A 181 -14.99 1.40 7.00
CA LEU A 181 -15.27 1.38 8.42
C LEU A 181 -14.72 2.66 9.09
N PRO A 182 -15.53 3.39 9.89
CA PRO A 182 -15.00 4.44 10.73
C PRO A 182 -13.98 3.81 11.67
N GLN A 183 -12.72 4.22 11.58
CA GLN A 183 -11.69 3.80 12.52
C GLN A 183 -12.15 4.23 13.92
N ALA A 184 -12.50 3.26 14.76
CA ALA A 184 -12.85 3.54 16.15
C ALA A 184 -11.62 4.18 16.82
N ALA A 185 -11.77 5.45 17.18
CA ALA A 185 -10.77 6.27 17.84
C ALA A 185 -10.57 5.86 19.31
#